data_AF-A0AA36MAX7-F1
#
_entry.id   AF-A0AA36MAX7-F1
#
_cell.length_a   1.000
_cell.length_b   1.000
_cell.length_c   1.000
_cell.angle_alpha   90.00
_cell.angle_beta   90.00
_cell.angle_gamma   90.00
#
_symmetry.space_group_name_H-M   'P 1'
#
loop_
_entity.id
_entity.type
_entity.pdbx_description
1 polymer ?
#
loop_
_entity_poly.entity_id
_entity_poly.type
_entity_poly.pdbx_seq_one_letter_code
_entity_poly.pdbx_strand_id
1 'polypeptide(L)'
;MPSSSSKSDDPLFVTGNFGIEKIGNLRARVTNTFLEFSYSQLSLMIIHAIIITYLFLSNMFHIYNIKSPENETSNVTISPKEDLDVNALKVAVAIIAHILSILTIFASLLENNLRIISKRLPPLVVAITLVFALVFNAVASICMWFHDAPHLPGGYSRTIRGCAVLSSAGCLFTLINSVVFCTYPPARVTYKTTAVKDINVLKESKDSKSDDRDKMKRETPAAKSSSKLKEVQSPALPAATSPEPPPPPPQTNFLLFHHRLRLR
;
A
#
# COMPACT_ATOMS: atom_id res chain seq x y z
N MET A 1 -5.54 -76.91 -25.54
CA MET A 1 -5.22 -75.60 -26.13
C MET A 1 -5.95 -74.50 -25.36
N PRO A 2 -5.35 -73.32 -25.20
CA PRO A 2 -5.25 -72.64 -23.91
C PRO A 2 -6.48 -71.80 -23.55
N SER A 3 -6.85 -71.86 -22.26
CA SER A 3 -7.85 -71.05 -21.60
C SER A 3 -7.31 -69.63 -21.35
N SER A 4 -7.87 -68.64 -22.06
CA SER A 4 -7.57 -67.22 -21.89
C SER A 4 -8.15 -66.70 -20.57
N SER A 5 -7.28 -66.60 -19.56
CA SER A 5 -7.55 -65.92 -18.29
C SER A 5 -7.45 -64.40 -18.50
N SER A 6 -8.60 -63.72 -18.54
CA SER A 6 -8.68 -62.26 -18.52
C SER A 6 -8.42 -61.75 -17.10
N LYS A 7 -7.20 -61.31 -16.82
CA LYS A 7 -6.89 -60.48 -15.65
C LYS A 7 -7.51 -59.10 -15.86
N SER A 8 -8.53 -58.79 -15.08
CA SER A 8 -9.06 -57.45 -14.90
C SER A 8 -8.08 -56.67 -14.02
N ASP A 9 -7.32 -55.76 -14.63
CA ASP A 9 -6.52 -54.78 -13.90
C ASP A 9 -7.47 -53.75 -13.28
N ASP A 10 -7.71 -53.88 -11.98
CA ASP A 10 -8.45 -52.88 -11.21
C ASP A 10 -7.67 -51.56 -11.22
N PRO A 11 -8.28 -50.42 -11.63
CA PRO A 11 -7.64 -49.13 -11.53
C PRO A 11 -7.49 -48.78 -10.05
N LEU A 12 -6.25 -48.86 -9.57
CA LEU A 12 -5.82 -48.40 -8.26
C LEU A 12 -6.10 -46.89 -8.16
N PHE A 13 -7.30 -46.56 -7.69
CA PHE A 13 -7.71 -45.21 -7.30
C PHE A 13 -6.87 -44.83 -6.08
N VAL A 14 -5.72 -44.22 -6.31
CA VAL A 14 -4.94 -43.52 -5.29
C VAL A 14 -5.69 -42.22 -4.95
N THR A 15 -6.80 -42.35 -4.23
CA THR A 15 -7.34 -41.26 -3.41
C THR A 15 -6.31 -41.00 -2.31
N GLY A 16 -5.64 -39.86 -2.21
CA GLY A 16 -6.16 -38.51 -2.32
C GLY A 16 -5.71 -37.63 -1.14
N ASN A 17 -4.72 -38.04 -0.33
CA ASN A 17 -4.21 -37.25 0.80
C ASN A 17 -3.04 -36.30 0.44
N PHE A 18 -2.41 -36.46 -0.73
CA PHE A 18 -1.28 -35.61 -1.13
C PHE A 18 -1.69 -34.16 -1.49
N GLY A 19 -2.97 -33.90 -1.71
CA GLY A 19 -3.49 -32.59 -2.10
C GLY A 19 -3.69 -31.62 -0.93
N ILE A 20 -4.11 -32.11 0.24
CA ILE A 20 -4.60 -31.25 1.33
C ILE A 20 -3.43 -30.52 2.04
N GLU A 21 -2.30 -31.21 2.29
CA GLU A 21 -1.12 -30.56 2.87
C GLU A 21 -0.51 -29.49 1.94
N LYS A 22 -0.50 -29.75 0.63
CA LYS A 22 0.02 -28.79 -0.36
C LYS A 22 -0.84 -27.52 -0.43
N ILE A 23 -2.16 -27.65 -0.29
CA ILE A 23 -3.09 -26.51 -0.27
C ILE A 23 -2.91 -25.68 1.00
N GLY A 24 -2.72 -26.32 2.17
CA GLY A 24 -2.46 -25.63 3.44
C GLY A 24 -1.19 -24.77 3.39
N ASN A 25 -0.08 -25.36 2.93
CA ASN A 25 1.20 -24.66 2.80
C ASN A 25 1.15 -23.52 1.77
N LEU A 26 0.40 -23.68 0.67
CA LEU A 26 0.24 -22.62 -0.32
C LEU A 26 -0.53 -21.43 0.25
N ARG A 27 -1.61 -21.68 1.02
CA ARG A 27 -2.42 -20.62 1.63
C ARG A 27 -1.63 -19.78 2.62
N ALA A 28 -0.84 -20.43 3.48
CA ALA A 28 0.01 -19.76 4.46
C ALA A 28 1.09 -18.87 3.80
N ARG A 29 1.71 -19.35 2.70
CA ARG A 29 2.67 -18.56 1.93
C ARG A 29 2.02 -17.31 1.32
N VAL A 30 0.86 -17.45 0.70
CA VAL A 30 0.14 -16.32 0.08
C VAL A 30 -0.25 -15.26 1.11
N THR A 31 -0.71 -15.66 2.31
CA THR A 31 -1.07 -14.69 3.36
C THR A 31 0.13 -13.93 3.90
N ASN A 32 1.29 -14.58 4.05
CA ASN A 32 2.49 -13.91 4.53
C ASN A 32 3.03 -12.90 3.52
N THR A 33 3.10 -13.25 2.23
CA THR A 33 3.56 -12.32 1.18
C THR A 33 2.66 -11.09 1.09
N PHE A 34 1.35 -11.23 1.27
CA PHE A 34 0.42 -10.11 1.25
C PHE A 34 0.62 -9.15 2.44
N LEU A 35 0.86 -9.72 3.63
CA LEU A 35 1.13 -8.96 4.84
C LEU A 35 2.47 -8.19 4.72
N GLU A 36 3.51 -8.88 4.25
CA GLU A 36 4.84 -8.29 3.99
C GLU A 36 4.76 -7.16 2.97
N PHE A 37 4.00 -7.34 1.89
CA PHE A 37 3.78 -6.29 0.90
C PHE A 37 3.09 -5.06 1.51
N SER A 38 2.05 -5.27 2.32
CA SER A 38 1.34 -4.19 3.00
C SER A 38 2.25 -3.42 3.97
N TYR A 39 3.10 -4.14 4.73
CA TYR A 39 4.10 -3.49 5.59
C TYR A 39 5.14 -2.71 4.80
N SER A 40 5.62 -3.26 3.69
CA SER A 40 6.56 -2.57 2.80
C SER A 40 5.98 -1.26 2.25
N GLN A 41 4.71 -1.27 1.82
CA GLN A 41 4.02 -0.06 1.38
C GLN A 41 3.82 0.97 2.50
N LEU A 42 3.50 0.52 3.72
CA LEU A 42 3.38 1.38 4.89
C LEU A 42 4.72 2.04 5.23
N SER A 43 5.82 1.28 5.21
CA SER A 43 7.17 1.80 5.41
C SER A 43 7.54 2.84 4.36
N LEU A 44 7.19 2.61 3.10
CA LEU A 44 7.43 3.56 2.01
C LEU A 44 6.66 4.87 2.23
N MET A 45 5.40 4.78 2.67
CA MET A 45 4.58 5.96 3.02
C MET A 45 5.20 6.77 4.17
N ILE A 46 5.72 6.09 5.19
CA ILE A 46 6.42 6.74 6.32
C ILE A 46 7.69 7.45 5.83
N ILE A 47 8.49 6.83 4.96
CA ILE A 47 9.69 7.45 4.38
C ILE A 47 9.32 8.75 3.64
N HIS A 48 8.29 8.72 2.80
CA HIS A 48 7.84 9.92 2.10
C HIS A 48 7.31 11.00 3.05
N ALA A 49 6.56 10.62 4.09
CA ALA A 49 6.10 11.56 5.11
C ALA A 49 7.28 12.22 5.85
N ILE A 50 8.34 11.47 6.15
CA ILE A 50 9.57 12.00 6.75
C ILE A 50 10.25 12.98 5.78
N ILE A 51 10.38 12.64 4.50
CA ILE A 51 10.98 13.52 3.49
C ILE A 51 10.22 14.85 3.43
N ILE A 52 8.88 14.79 3.30
CA ILE A 52 8.04 15.98 3.25
C ILE A 52 8.20 16.81 4.52
N THR A 53 8.07 16.18 5.69
CA THR A 53 8.24 16.85 6.99
C THR A 53 9.61 17.54 7.07
N TYR A 54 10.67 16.88 6.62
CA TYR A 54 12.03 17.41 6.64
C TYR A 54 12.23 18.58 5.65
N LEU A 55 11.58 18.53 4.49
CA LEU A 55 11.56 19.63 3.51
C LEU A 55 10.79 20.85 4.05
N PHE A 56 9.69 20.66 4.77
CA PHE A 56 8.97 21.74 5.44
C PHE A 56 9.76 22.32 6.63
N LEU A 57 10.32 21.47 7.49
CA LEU A 57 11.05 21.90 8.69
C LEU A 57 12.37 22.63 8.38
N SER A 58 12.97 22.37 7.21
CA SER A 58 14.20 23.05 6.79
C SER A 58 13.98 24.48 6.28
N ASN A 59 12.76 25.03 6.42
CA ASN A 59 12.40 26.38 5.96
C ASN A 59 12.76 26.63 4.49
N MET A 60 12.78 25.59 3.65
CA MET A 60 13.10 25.71 2.22
C MET A 60 12.18 26.68 1.49
N PHE A 61 10.95 26.85 1.99
CA PHE A 61 9.96 27.78 1.43
C PHE A 61 10.29 29.26 1.67
N HIS A 62 11.08 29.58 2.69
CA HIS A 62 11.41 30.96 3.04
C HIS A 62 12.52 31.57 2.16
N ILE A 63 13.14 30.80 1.26
CA ILE A 63 14.18 31.28 0.34
C ILE A 63 13.60 32.24 -0.73
N TYR A 64 12.28 32.26 -0.90
CA TYR A 64 11.62 33.04 -1.96
C TYR A 64 11.69 34.56 -1.84
N ASN A 65 12.22 35.15 -0.75
CA ASN A 65 12.23 36.61 -0.66
C ASN A 65 13.25 37.21 0.31
N ILE A 66 14.45 36.63 0.41
CA ILE A 66 15.56 37.43 0.92
C ILE A 66 16.05 38.26 -0.26
N LYS A 67 15.31 39.32 -0.60
CA LYS A 67 15.93 40.48 -1.25
C LYS A 67 17.12 40.81 -0.38
N SER A 68 18.32 40.54 -0.87
CA SER A 68 19.55 40.94 -0.19
C SER A 68 19.38 42.42 0.13
N PRO A 69 19.47 42.84 1.41
CA PRO A 69 19.46 44.25 1.77
C PRO A 69 20.80 44.86 1.34
N GLU A 70 21.05 44.87 0.03
CA GLU A 70 22.24 45.44 -0.57
C GLU A 70 21.88 46.89 -0.94
N ASN A 71 22.04 47.77 0.05
CA ASN A 71 22.20 49.22 -0.06
C ASN A 71 21.70 49.85 -1.38
N GLU A 72 20.40 50.17 -1.44
CA GLU A 72 19.82 51.09 -2.42
C GLU A 72 20.49 52.47 -2.31
N THR A 73 21.57 52.71 -3.05
CA THR A 73 22.09 54.07 -3.32
C THR A 73 22.49 54.28 -4.78
N SER A 74 22.06 53.43 -5.72
CA SER A 74 22.33 53.70 -7.14
C SER A 74 21.06 53.57 -8.00
N ASN A 75 20.74 54.65 -8.70
CA ASN A 75 19.67 54.80 -9.68
C ASN A 75 19.88 53.86 -10.89
N VAL A 76 19.69 52.55 -10.69
CA VAL A 76 19.77 51.57 -11.76
C VAL A 76 18.37 51.27 -12.26
N THR A 77 18.13 51.63 -13.52
CA THR A 77 16.93 51.34 -14.31
C THR A 77 16.53 49.88 -14.16
N ILE A 78 15.47 49.63 -13.38
CA ILE A 78 14.93 48.30 -13.11
C ILE A 78 14.31 47.78 -14.41
N SER A 79 15.03 46.93 -15.12
CA SER A 79 14.42 46.04 -16.12
C SER A 79 13.81 44.86 -15.34
N PRO A 80 12.48 44.70 -15.31
CA PRO A 80 11.83 43.63 -14.56
C PRO A 80 11.97 42.34 -15.37
N LYS A 81 13.14 41.72 -15.32
CA LYS A 81 13.21 40.28 -15.55
C LYS A 81 13.01 39.62 -14.19
N GLU A 82 11.78 39.18 -13.97
CA GLU A 82 11.48 38.19 -12.94
C GLU A 82 12.23 36.91 -13.33
N ASP A 83 13.50 36.83 -12.94
CA ASP A 83 14.27 35.60 -13.06
C ASP A 83 13.67 34.63 -12.04
N LEU A 84 12.74 33.80 -12.53
CA LEU A 84 12.13 32.72 -11.76
C LEU A 84 13.25 31.86 -11.16
N ASP A 85 13.27 31.72 -9.83
CA ASP A 85 14.26 30.90 -9.14
C ASP A 85 14.03 29.42 -9.50
N VAL A 86 14.78 28.96 -10.50
CA VAL A 86 14.74 27.59 -11.01
C VAL A 86 15.02 26.58 -9.89
N ASN A 87 15.82 26.94 -8.88
CA ASN A 87 16.11 26.04 -7.76
C ASN A 87 14.92 25.91 -6.81
N ALA A 88 14.26 27.01 -6.48
CA ALA A 88 13.04 26.96 -5.69
C ALA A 88 11.91 26.20 -6.42
N LEU A 89 11.83 26.34 -7.75
CA LEU A 89 10.92 25.54 -8.58
C LEU A 89 11.24 24.04 -8.50
N LYS A 90 12.52 23.64 -8.58
CA LYS A 90 12.93 22.22 -8.44
C LYS A 90 12.47 21.63 -7.10
N VAL A 91 12.65 22.37 -6.00
CA VAL A 91 12.21 21.93 -4.67
C VAL A 91 10.69 21.80 -4.61
N ALA A 92 9.96 22.79 -5.12
CA ALA A 92 8.50 22.74 -5.16
C ALA A 92 7.98 21.54 -5.96
N VAL A 93 8.57 21.27 -7.14
CA VAL A 93 8.25 20.10 -7.96
C VAL A 93 8.54 18.80 -7.23
N ALA A 94 9.68 18.70 -6.52
CA ALA A 94 10.02 17.52 -5.72
C ALA A 94 9.00 17.27 -4.59
N ILE A 95 8.53 18.32 -3.92
CA ILE A 95 7.51 18.22 -2.86
C ILE A 95 6.17 17.73 -3.43
N ILE A 96 5.72 18.32 -4.54
CA ILE A 96 4.49 17.89 -5.23
C ILE A 96 4.61 16.43 -5.66
N ALA A 97 5.74 16.03 -6.24
CA ALA A 97 5.99 14.65 -6.64
C ALA A 97 5.94 13.67 -5.46
N HIS A 98 6.49 14.03 -4.29
CA HIS A 98 6.39 13.21 -3.09
C HIS A 98 4.96 13.12 -2.54
N ILE A 99 4.19 14.20 -2.57
CA ILE A 99 2.76 14.18 -2.17
C ILE A 99 1.98 13.24 -3.10
N LEU A 100 2.17 13.36 -4.42
CA LEU A 100 1.55 12.47 -5.40
C LEU A 100 1.96 11.02 -5.17
N SER A 101 3.24 10.77 -4.85
CA SER A 101 3.74 9.44 -4.50
C SER A 101 3.01 8.86 -3.27
N ILE A 102 2.86 9.63 -2.18
CA ILE A 102 2.08 9.21 -1.01
C ILE A 102 0.64 8.87 -1.39
N LEU A 103 -0.02 9.72 -2.18
CA LEU A 103 -1.41 9.47 -2.60
C LEU A 103 -1.53 8.19 -3.43
N THR A 104 -0.58 7.92 -4.33
CA THR A 104 -0.56 6.68 -5.14
C THR A 104 -0.29 5.44 -4.28
N ILE A 105 0.64 5.51 -3.33
CA ILE A 105 0.93 4.41 -2.40
C ILE A 105 -0.28 4.17 -1.50
N PHE A 106 -0.89 5.22 -0.97
CA PHE A 106 -2.08 5.13 -0.15
C PHE A 106 -3.26 4.52 -0.91
N ALA A 107 -3.48 4.92 -2.16
CA ALA A 107 -4.47 4.29 -3.03
C ALA A 107 -4.20 2.79 -3.16
N SER A 108 -2.95 2.38 -3.45
CA SER A 108 -2.61 0.97 -3.57
C SER A 108 -2.78 0.19 -2.25
N LEU A 109 -2.51 0.81 -1.09
CA LEU A 109 -2.77 0.24 0.24
C LEU A 109 -4.26 0.03 0.47
N LEU A 110 -5.10 1.01 0.11
CA LEU A 110 -6.55 0.88 0.21
C LEU A 110 -7.09 -0.21 -0.71
N GLU A 111 -6.60 -0.27 -1.94
CA GLU A 111 -6.97 -1.30 -2.92
C GLU A 111 -6.63 -2.70 -2.43
N ASN A 112 -5.51 -2.85 -1.73
CA ASN A 112 -5.09 -4.13 -1.15
C ASN A 112 -5.92 -4.51 0.07
N ASN A 113 -6.09 -3.59 1.03
CA ASN A 113 -6.72 -3.91 2.31
C ASN A 113 -8.25 -3.99 2.23
N LEU A 114 -8.89 -3.22 1.34
CA LEU A 114 -10.34 -3.22 1.20
C LEU A 114 -10.78 -4.35 0.28
N ARG A 115 -11.20 -5.48 0.88
CA ARG A 115 -11.75 -6.66 0.19
C ARG A 115 -12.87 -6.34 -0.82
N ILE A 116 -13.60 -5.25 -0.61
CA ILE A 116 -14.67 -4.80 -1.52
C ILE A 116 -14.07 -4.26 -2.82
N ILE A 117 -13.00 -3.49 -2.72
CA ILE A 117 -12.32 -2.83 -3.84
C ILE A 117 -11.44 -3.83 -4.60
N SER A 118 -10.69 -4.68 -3.87
CA SER A 118 -9.78 -5.67 -4.48
C SER A 118 -10.50 -6.69 -5.37
N LYS A 119 -11.79 -6.95 -5.11
CA LYS A 119 -12.63 -7.78 -5.98
C LYS A 119 -12.94 -7.13 -7.33
N ARG A 120 -12.97 -5.79 -7.41
CA ARG A 120 -13.37 -5.06 -8.62
C ARG A 120 -12.18 -4.58 -9.45
N LEU A 121 -11.09 -4.17 -8.82
CA LEU A 121 -9.94 -3.63 -9.55
C LEU A 121 -9.02 -4.74 -10.03
N PRO A 122 -8.65 -4.83 -11.31
CA PRO A 122 -7.66 -5.79 -11.82
C PRO A 122 -6.27 -5.63 -11.16
N PRO A 123 -5.44 -6.68 -11.06
CA PRO A 123 -4.06 -6.56 -10.54
C PRO A 123 -3.24 -5.56 -11.36
N LEU A 124 -3.58 -5.44 -12.65
CA LEU A 124 -2.98 -4.49 -13.57
C LEU A 124 -3.05 -3.05 -13.05
N VAL A 125 -4.12 -2.66 -12.35
CA VAL A 125 -4.27 -1.31 -11.80
C VAL A 125 -3.23 -1.05 -10.72
N VAL A 126 -2.99 -2.01 -9.81
CA VAL A 126 -1.97 -1.91 -8.76
C VAL A 126 -0.57 -1.84 -9.36
N ALA A 127 -0.29 -2.60 -10.41
CA ALA A 127 1.00 -2.52 -11.10
C ALA A 127 1.21 -1.13 -11.74
N ILE A 128 0.18 -0.58 -12.39
CA ILE A 128 0.24 0.75 -13.00
C ILE A 128 0.44 1.84 -11.94
N THR A 129 -0.26 1.77 -10.80
CA THR A 129 -0.11 2.76 -9.71
C THR A 129 1.30 2.72 -9.10
N LEU A 130 1.90 1.54 -8.93
CA LEU A 130 3.29 1.41 -8.50
C LEU A 130 4.29 2.00 -9.50
N VAL A 131 4.06 1.82 -10.80
CA VAL A 131 4.90 2.42 -11.85
C VAL A 131 4.80 3.95 -11.82
N PHE A 132 3.60 4.51 -11.65
CA PHE A 132 3.45 5.96 -11.48
C PHE A 132 4.17 6.47 -10.23
N ALA A 133 4.06 5.78 -9.10
CA ALA A 133 4.80 6.11 -7.88
C ALA A 133 6.32 6.10 -8.12
N LEU A 134 6.82 5.11 -8.87
CA LEU A 134 8.23 5.03 -9.25
C LEU A 134 8.66 6.23 -10.09
N VAL A 135 7.86 6.62 -11.08
CA VAL A 135 8.16 7.79 -11.95
C VAL A 135 8.20 9.07 -11.12
N PHE A 136 7.22 9.31 -10.24
CA PHE A 136 7.22 10.50 -9.39
C PHE A 136 8.43 10.51 -8.44
N ASN A 137 8.79 9.36 -7.86
CA ASN A 137 9.97 9.23 -7.01
C ASN A 137 11.28 9.47 -7.77
N ALA A 138 11.36 9.02 -9.04
CA ALA A 138 12.51 9.28 -9.90
C ALA A 138 12.63 10.77 -10.24
N VAL A 139 11.53 11.43 -10.61
CA VAL A 139 11.51 12.88 -10.89
C VAL A 139 11.91 13.68 -9.65
N ALA A 140 11.33 13.37 -8.48
CA ALA A 140 11.69 14.03 -7.23
C ALA A 140 13.19 13.86 -6.90
N SER A 141 13.71 12.64 -7.05
CA SER A 141 15.13 12.36 -6.81
C SER A 141 16.03 13.15 -7.76
N ILE A 142 15.73 13.14 -9.06
CA ILE A 142 16.46 13.89 -10.09
C ILE A 142 16.46 15.38 -9.78
N CYS A 143 15.29 15.96 -9.47
CA CYS A 143 15.17 17.38 -9.11
C CYS A 143 16.06 17.75 -7.90
N MET A 144 16.16 16.86 -6.91
CA MET A 144 16.96 17.08 -5.71
C MET A 144 18.46 16.87 -5.94
N TRP A 145 18.86 15.94 -6.83
CA TRP A 145 20.26 15.73 -7.20
C TRP A 145 20.83 16.87 -8.05
N PHE A 146 20.02 17.41 -8.97
CA PHE A 146 20.39 18.57 -9.80
C PHE A 146 20.13 19.91 -9.11
N HIS A 147 19.82 19.90 -7.82
CA HIS A 147 19.71 21.13 -7.06
C HIS A 147 21.11 21.64 -6.70
N ASP A 148 21.54 22.68 -7.39
CA ASP A 148 22.78 23.39 -7.06
C ASP A 148 22.56 24.25 -5.82
N ALA A 149 23.11 23.82 -4.69
CA ALA A 149 23.23 24.62 -3.47
C ALA A 149 24.71 24.90 -3.18
N PRO A 150 25.39 25.74 -4.00
CA PRO A 150 26.79 26.06 -3.79
C PRO A 150 26.90 26.98 -2.57
N HIS A 151 27.29 26.41 -1.44
CA HIS A 151 27.90 27.15 -0.33
C HIS A 151 27.03 28.09 0.51
N LEU A 152 25.72 27.88 0.62
CA LEU A 152 24.93 28.51 1.69
C LEU A 152 25.35 27.92 3.06
N PRO A 153 25.93 28.71 3.99
CA PRO A 153 26.20 28.26 5.35
C PRO A 153 24.86 28.05 6.07
N GLY A 154 24.71 26.95 6.82
CA GLY A 154 23.50 26.72 7.63
C GLY A 154 22.79 25.37 7.46
N GLY A 155 23.45 24.34 6.89
CA GLY A 155 22.90 22.99 6.87
C GLY A 155 21.90 22.70 5.73
N TYR A 156 21.45 23.72 4.99
CA TYR A 156 20.56 23.61 3.82
C TYR A 156 21.04 22.56 2.79
N SER A 157 22.31 22.61 2.40
CA SER A 157 22.92 21.66 1.45
C SER A 157 22.88 20.21 1.98
N ARG A 158 23.07 20.01 3.30
CA ARG A 158 22.98 18.68 3.92
C ARG A 158 21.55 18.16 3.89
N THR A 159 20.57 19.04 4.11
CA THR A 159 19.16 18.65 4.09
C THR A 159 18.72 18.17 2.71
N ILE A 160 19.06 18.92 1.65
CA ILE A 160 18.71 18.52 0.27
C ILE A 160 19.35 17.20 -0.09
N ARG A 161 20.65 17.03 0.22
CA ARG A 161 21.36 15.77 -0.04
C ARG A 161 20.73 14.61 0.75
N GLY A 162 20.35 14.83 2.00
CA GLY A 162 19.64 13.84 2.81
C GLY A 162 18.30 13.42 2.18
N CYS A 163 17.51 14.40 1.74
CA CYS A 163 16.27 14.15 1.01
C CYS A 163 16.50 13.43 -0.34
N ALA A 164 17.55 13.78 -1.09
CA ALA A 164 17.91 13.12 -2.34
C ALA A 164 18.26 11.64 -2.12
N VAL A 165 19.04 11.34 -1.08
CA VAL A 165 19.40 9.96 -0.69
C VAL A 165 18.14 9.19 -0.25
N LEU A 166 17.30 9.77 0.61
CA LEU A 166 16.06 9.13 1.05
C LEU A 166 15.08 8.91 -0.12
N SER A 167 14.96 9.86 -1.03
CA SER A 167 14.16 9.73 -2.26
C SER A 167 14.70 8.63 -3.17
N SER A 168 16.01 8.52 -3.31
CA SER A 168 16.66 7.46 -4.11
C SER A 168 16.44 6.08 -3.49
N ALA A 169 16.53 5.97 -2.16
CA ALA A 169 16.20 4.76 -1.44
C ALA A 169 14.71 4.40 -1.62
N GLY A 170 13.80 5.37 -1.49
CA GLY A 170 12.38 5.17 -1.76
C GLY A 170 12.11 4.69 -3.19
N CYS A 171 12.82 5.24 -4.18
CA CYS A 171 12.75 4.79 -5.57
C CYS A 171 13.18 3.31 -5.71
N LEU A 172 14.30 2.91 -5.09
CA LEU A 172 14.76 1.52 -5.10
C LEU A 172 13.76 0.58 -4.41
N PHE A 173 13.21 0.97 -3.26
CA PHE A 173 12.17 0.20 -2.58
C PHE A 173 10.90 0.05 -3.44
N THR A 174 10.48 1.13 -4.10
CA THR A 174 9.33 1.11 -5.02
C THR A 174 9.58 0.15 -6.19
N LEU A 175 10.80 0.18 -6.75
CA LEU A 175 11.22 -0.73 -7.81
C LEU A 175 11.18 -2.19 -7.37
N ILE A 176 11.75 -2.51 -6.21
CA ILE A 176 11.74 -3.86 -5.63
C ILE A 176 10.29 -4.33 -5.43
N ASN A 177 9.44 -3.50 -4.81
CA ASN A 177 8.03 -3.83 -4.62
C ASN A 177 7.28 -4.04 -5.94
N SER A 178 7.58 -3.24 -6.97
CA SER A 178 7.01 -3.40 -8.31
C SER A 178 7.43 -4.73 -8.94
N VAL A 179 8.71 -5.09 -8.86
CA VAL A 179 9.23 -6.37 -9.37
C VAL A 179 8.60 -7.54 -8.61
N VAL A 180 8.57 -7.51 -7.27
CA VAL A 180 7.96 -8.55 -6.44
C VAL A 180 6.47 -8.73 -6.77
N PHE A 181 5.74 -7.62 -6.96
CA PHE A 181 4.34 -7.68 -7.33
C PHE A 181 4.12 -8.30 -8.72
N CYS A 182 4.99 -7.97 -9.69
CA CYS A 182 4.93 -8.52 -11.05
C CYS A 182 5.32 -9.99 -11.12
N THR A 183 6.28 -10.45 -10.31
CA THR A 183 6.73 -11.85 -10.29
C THR A 183 5.81 -12.74 -9.47
N TYR A 184 5.20 -12.21 -8.42
CA TYR A 184 4.28 -12.93 -7.53
C TYR A 184 2.92 -12.22 -7.47
N PRO A 185 2.16 -12.16 -8.58
CA PRO A 185 0.85 -11.54 -8.56
C PRO A 185 -0.06 -12.29 -7.57
N PRO A 186 -0.85 -11.57 -6.75
CA PRO A 186 -1.73 -12.22 -5.79
C PRO A 186 -2.69 -13.14 -6.52
N ALA A 187 -2.68 -14.43 -6.15
CA ALA A 187 -3.52 -15.45 -6.75
C ALA A 187 -4.98 -15.04 -6.59
N ARG A 188 -5.58 -14.50 -7.66
CA ARG A 188 -7.01 -14.22 -7.65
C ARG A 188 -7.71 -15.55 -7.68
N VAL A 189 -8.53 -15.78 -6.64
CA VAL A 189 -9.59 -16.75 -6.73
C VAL A 189 -10.50 -16.25 -7.84
N THR A 190 -10.20 -16.70 -9.06
CA THR A 190 -11.05 -16.47 -10.21
C THR A 190 -12.30 -17.25 -9.84
N TYR A 191 -13.30 -16.55 -9.31
CA TYR A 191 -14.66 -17.08 -9.30
C TYR A 191 -14.99 -17.23 -10.77
N LYS A 192 -14.60 -18.37 -11.37
CA LYS A 192 -15.14 -18.79 -12.65
C LYS A 192 -16.64 -18.72 -12.41
N THR A 193 -17.27 -17.74 -13.04
CA THR A 193 -18.71 -17.63 -13.10
C THR A 193 -19.18 -18.90 -13.77
N THR A 194 -19.42 -19.96 -13.00
CA THR A 194 -20.01 -21.23 -13.45
C THR A 194 -21.50 -21.05 -13.78
N ALA A 195 -21.94 -19.82 -14.05
CA ALA A 195 -23.36 -19.46 -14.21
C ALA A 195 -23.85 -19.57 -15.67
N VAL A 196 -23.11 -20.21 -16.59
CA VAL A 196 -23.53 -20.28 -18.01
C VAL A 196 -23.70 -21.71 -18.53
N LYS A 197 -23.44 -22.77 -17.74
CA LYS A 197 -23.63 -24.16 -18.23
C LYS A 197 -24.94 -24.84 -17.85
N ASP A 198 -25.73 -24.30 -16.92
CA ASP A 198 -26.97 -24.97 -16.50
C ASP A 198 -28.26 -24.41 -17.16
N ILE A 199 -28.18 -23.36 -17.99
CA ILE A 199 -29.36 -22.82 -18.69
C ILE A 199 -29.68 -23.58 -20.00
N ASN A 200 -28.73 -24.35 -20.54
CA ASN A 200 -28.98 -25.13 -21.77
C ASN A 200 -29.43 -26.58 -21.52
N VAL A 201 -29.58 -27.03 -20.27
CA VAL A 201 -30.14 -28.36 -19.96
C VAL A 201 -31.65 -28.30 -19.68
N LEU A 202 -32.23 -27.10 -19.53
CA LEU A 202 -33.66 -26.92 -19.25
C LEU A 202 -34.46 -26.32 -20.43
N LYS A 203 -34.04 -26.59 -21.68
CA LYS A 203 -34.78 -26.16 -22.88
C LYS A 203 -35.09 -27.26 -23.89
N GLU A 204 -34.86 -28.52 -23.54
CA GLU A 204 -35.14 -29.67 -24.41
C GLU A 204 -36.24 -30.61 -23.85
N SER A 205 -37.19 -30.07 -23.09
CA SER A 205 -38.29 -30.87 -22.51
C SER A 205 -39.63 -30.13 -22.43
N LYS A 206 -39.99 -29.36 -23.47
CA LYS A 206 -41.32 -28.74 -23.52
C LYS A 206 -41.95 -28.72 -24.91
N ASP A 207 -42.08 -29.91 -25.50
CA ASP A 207 -43.09 -30.21 -26.51
C ASP A 207 -43.70 -31.60 -26.24
N SER A 208 -44.52 -31.70 -25.19
CA SER A 208 -45.58 -32.72 -25.12
C SER A 208 -46.65 -32.34 -24.08
N LYS A 209 -47.71 -31.71 -24.59
CA LYS A 209 -49.10 -32.14 -24.46
C LYS A 209 -49.58 -32.59 -23.06
N SER A 210 -50.33 -31.72 -22.37
CA SER A 210 -51.61 -32.11 -21.74
C SER A 210 -52.42 -30.88 -21.35
N ASP A 211 -53.55 -30.70 -22.03
CA ASP A 211 -54.77 -30.16 -21.44
C ASP A 211 -55.06 -30.87 -20.12
N ASP A 212 -55.29 -30.13 -19.02
CA ASP A 212 -56.60 -30.10 -18.36
C ASP A 212 -56.64 -29.12 -17.18
N ARG A 213 -57.71 -28.32 -17.20
CA ARG A 213 -58.57 -27.80 -16.13
C ARG A 213 -58.10 -27.40 -14.71
N ASP A 214 -58.78 -26.31 -14.31
CA ASP A 214 -59.35 -25.96 -12.98
C ASP A 214 -58.39 -25.47 -11.87
N LYS A 215 -58.39 -24.18 -11.49
CA LYS A 215 -59.41 -23.41 -10.73
C LYS A 215 -59.46 -23.76 -9.23
N MET A 216 -58.65 -23.08 -8.41
CA MET A 216 -59.01 -22.62 -7.05
C MET A 216 -57.88 -21.72 -6.49
N LYS A 217 -58.07 -20.40 -6.33
CA LYS A 217 -58.52 -19.70 -5.10
C LYS A 217 -57.72 -20.11 -3.84
N ARG A 218 -57.01 -19.16 -3.22
CA ARG A 218 -57.22 -18.68 -1.82
C ARG A 218 -55.96 -18.06 -1.15
N GLU A 219 -56.11 -16.78 -0.79
CA GLU A 219 -55.70 -16.05 0.43
C GLU A 219 -54.25 -16.12 0.99
N THR A 220 -53.66 -14.91 1.09
CA THR A 220 -52.73 -14.34 2.12
C THR A 220 -53.18 -14.68 3.57
N PRO A 221 -52.37 -14.64 4.66
CA PRO A 221 -51.36 -13.62 4.96
C PRO A 221 -50.13 -13.98 5.84
N ALA A 222 -49.31 -12.94 6.05
CA ALA A 222 -48.11 -12.75 6.88
C ALA A 222 -47.97 -13.51 8.22
N ALA A 223 -46.72 -13.82 8.61
CA ALA A 223 -46.26 -13.62 10.01
C ALA A 223 -44.72 -13.68 10.18
N LYS A 224 -44.27 -12.77 11.05
CA LYS A 224 -42.96 -12.54 11.66
C LYS A 224 -42.22 -13.79 12.15
N SER A 225 -40.89 -13.74 12.11
CA SER A 225 -40.05 -14.48 13.06
C SER A 225 -38.80 -13.67 13.43
N SER A 226 -38.81 -13.20 14.67
CA SER A 226 -37.73 -12.54 15.39
C SER A 226 -36.82 -13.60 16.02
N SER A 227 -35.54 -13.67 15.63
CA SER A 227 -34.58 -14.56 16.29
C SER A 227 -33.68 -13.78 17.25
N LYS A 228 -34.00 -13.97 18.54
CA LYS A 228 -33.18 -13.83 19.76
C LYS A 228 -31.65 -13.89 19.51
N LEU A 229 -30.94 -12.80 19.80
CA LEU A 229 -29.49 -12.79 19.98
C LEU A 229 -29.21 -13.18 21.44
N LYS A 230 -28.42 -14.25 21.64
CA LYS A 230 -27.98 -14.75 22.94
C LYS A 230 -26.70 -14.00 23.32
N GLU A 231 -26.77 -13.15 24.33
CA GLU A 231 -25.63 -12.48 24.94
C GLU A 231 -24.81 -13.52 25.73
N VAL A 232 -23.59 -13.80 25.26
CA VAL A 232 -22.64 -14.67 25.94
C VAL A 232 -21.81 -13.80 26.87
N GLN A 233 -22.15 -13.88 28.15
CA GLN A 233 -21.42 -13.26 29.25
C GLN A 233 -20.07 -13.96 29.43
N SER A 234 -18.99 -13.22 29.21
CA SER A 234 -17.61 -13.71 29.39
C SER A 234 -17.16 -13.51 30.85
N PRO A 235 -16.44 -14.47 31.47
CA PRO A 235 -16.01 -14.37 32.87
C PRO A 235 -14.92 -13.31 33.06
N ALA A 236 -15.02 -12.57 34.17
CA ALA A 236 -14.01 -11.62 34.62
C ALA A 236 -12.70 -12.33 35.00
N LEU A 237 -11.58 -11.88 34.42
CA LEU A 237 -10.23 -12.28 34.84
C LEU A 237 -9.85 -11.56 36.14
N PRO A 238 -9.10 -12.21 37.05
CA PRO A 238 -8.61 -11.60 38.28
C PRO A 238 -7.54 -10.54 38.00
N ALA A 239 -7.60 -9.47 38.80
CA ALA A 239 -6.69 -8.33 38.76
C ALA A 239 -5.25 -8.77 39.06
N ALA A 240 -4.37 -8.64 38.06
CA ALA A 240 -2.93 -8.78 38.25
C ALA A 240 -2.40 -7.53 38.97
N THR A 241 -1.68 -7.76 40.08
CA THR A 241 -0.94 -6.75 40.83
C THR A 241 0.14 -6.11 39.95
N SER A 242 0.09 -4.78 39.84
CA SER A 242 1.04 -3.98 39.08
C SER A 242 2.44 -4.10 39.69
N PRO A 243 3.49 -4.42 38.91
CA PRO A 243 4.87 -4.34 39.37
C PRO A 243 5.25 -2.87 39.64
N GLU A 244 6.01 -2.67 40.72
CA GLU A 244 6.51 -1.36 41.15
C GLU A 244 7.47 -0.77 40.11
N PRO A 245 7.40 0.55 39.81
CA PRO A 245 8.23 1.16 38.79
C PRO A 245 9.72 1.17 39.20
N PRO A 246 10.64 0.97 38.24
CA PRO A 246 12.07 1.00 38.50
C PRO A 246 12.53 2.40 38.94
N PRO A 247 13.59 2.48 39.77
CA PRO A 247 14.13 3.75 40.25
C PRO A 247 14.61 4.63 39.09
N PRO A 248 14.49 5.96 39.21
CA PRO A 248 14.92 6.88 38.17
C PRO A 248 16.43 6.80 37.95
N PRO A 249 16.89 6.91 36.69
CA PRO A 249 18.31 6.90 36.38
C PRO A 249 19.03 8.12 37.01
N PRO A 250 20.31 7.97 37.37
CA PRO A 250 21.10 9.05 37.94
C PRO A 250 21.15 10.25 36.99
N GLN A 251 20.81 11.43 37.51
CA GLN A 251 20.84 12.69 36.76
C GLN A 251 22.29 12.99 36.36
N THR A 252 22.63 12.65 35.13
CA THR A 252 23.94 12.96 34.57
C THR A 252 23.90 14.42 34.14
N ASN A 253 24.76 15.25 34.72
CA ASN A 253 24.83 16.70 34.49
C ASN A 253 25.08 17.05 33.01
N PHE A 254 24.00 17.21 32.24
CA PHE A 254 24.01 17.54 30.80
C PHE A 254 24.64 18.91 30.48
N LEU A 255 24.79 19.79 31.48
CA LEU A 255 25.34 21.13 31.28
C LEU A 255 26.83 21.14 30.90
N LEU A 256 27.59 20.09 31.21
CA LEU A 256 29.02 20.07 30.88
C LEU A 256 29.29 19.71 29.40
N PHE A 257 28.35 19.06 28.72
CA PHE A 257 28.58 18.56 27.35
C PHE A 257 28.36 19.65 26.28
N HIS A 258 27.44 20.58 26.52
CA HIS A 258 27.15 21.66 25.56
C HIS A 258 28.29 22.69 25.41
N HIS A 259 29.14 22.86 26.43
CA HIS A 259 30.22 23.85 26.36
C HIS A 259 31.42 23.39 25.51
N ARG A 260 31.59 22.08 25.29
CA ARG A 260 32.70 21.55 24.47
C ARG A 260 32.41 21.50 22.96
N LEU A 261 31.15 21.59 22.56
CA LEU A 261 30.75 21.54 21.15
C LEU A 261 30.72 22.93 20.47
N ARG A 262 30.93 24.02 21.20
CA ARG A 262 31.02 25.39 20.65
C ARG A 262 32.44 25.85 20.27
N LEU A 263 33.46 25.03 20.52
CA LEU A 263 34.88 25.40 20.34
C LEU A 263 35.57 24.59 19.22
N ARG A 264 34.81 23.97 18.31
CA ARG A 264 35.33 23.33 17.09
C ARG A 264 34.46 23.74 15.91
#